data_AF-A0A842T0G7-F1
#
_entry.id   AF-A0A842T0G7-F1
#
_cell.length_a   1.000
_cell.length_b   1.000
_cell.length_c   1.000
_cell.angle_alpha   90.00
_cell.angle_beta   90.00
_cell.angle_gamma   90.00
#
_symmetry.space_group_name_H-M   'P 1'
#
loop_
_entity.id
_entity.type
_entity.pdbx_description
1 polymer ?
#
loop_
_entity_poly.entity_id
_entity_poly.type
_entity_poly.pdbx_seq_one_letter_code
_entity_poly.pdbx_strand_id
1 'polypeptide(L)'
;MNEFFDLSSIYKSIKILLLGSYIPENLRVLEKIKNDLKSKGFENTYLGKDLRKNWDNSKNISDIYVKIEKAIQEFDFNIFVLFHNISSPATRFKQENDSTIVELMSLICSGTYSEKRKRTLVFIPQGYISSMLKGVIESKRVNIFEYDNYQQIYKKCPMY
;
A
#
# COMPACT_ATOMS: atom_id res chain seq x y z
N MET A 1 7.64 16.66 36.79
CA MET A 1 7.08 15.37 36.34
C MET A 1 6.68 15.56 34.89
N ASN A 2 7.46 15.03 33.95
CA ASN A 2 7.05 14.98 32.55
C ASN A 2 6.19 13.73 32.40
N GLU A 3 4.88 13.92 32.24
CA GLU A 3 4.00 12.89 31.70
C GLU A 3 4.48 12.62 30.27
N PHE A 4 5.36 11.63 30.11
CA PHE A 4 5.66 11.08 28.81
C PHE A 4 4.37 10.42 28.32
N PHE A 5 3.69 11.07 27.38
CA PHE A 5 2.59 10.49 26.63
C PHE A 5 3.10 9.17 26.02
N ASP A 6 2.57 8.04 26.50
CA ASP A 6 2.89 6.73 25.96
C ASP A 6 2.21 6.56 24.60
N LEU A 7 2.91 7.02 23.55
CA LEU A 7 2.50 6.91 22.16
C LEU A 7 2.41 5.44 21.69
N SER A 8 2.94 4.47 22.45
CA SER A 8 2.89 3.06 22.08
C SER A 8 1.44 2.55 21.99
N SER A 9 0.56 3.01 22.88
CA SER A 9 -0.87 2.69 22.85
C SER A 9 -1.55 3.18 21.57
N ILE A 10 -1.18 4.37 21.10
CA ILE A 10 -1.69 4.98 19.86
C ILE A 10 -1.22 4.16 18.66
N TYR A 11 0.08 3.88 18.53
CA TYR A 11 0.62 3.10 17.41
C TYR A 11 0.03 1.69 17.32
N LYS A 12 -0.24 1.05 18.45
CA LYS A 12 -0.89 -0.27 18.49
C LYS A 12 -2.32 -0.23 17.98
N SER A 13 -3.04 0.88 18.10
CA SER A 13 -4.42 1.00 17.63
C SER A 13 -4.55 1.28 16.12
N ILE A 14 -3.49 1.79 15.49
CA ILE A 14 -3.47 2.17 14.06
C ILE A 14 -3.42 0.91 13.19
N LYS A 15 -4.38 0.79 12.26
CA LYS A 15 -4.42 -0.28 11.26
C LYS A 15 -3.78 0.17 9.95
N ILE A 16 -2.75 -0.55 9.50
CA ILE A 16 -2.04 -0.27 8.24
C ILE A 16 -2.26 -1.40 7.24
N LEU A 17 -2.73 -1.04 6.04
CA LEU A 17 -2.88 -1.96 4.92
C LEU A 17 -1.76 -1.74 3.92
N LEU A 18 -0.97 -2.78 3.67
CA LEU A 18 0.08 -2.81 2.65
C LEU A 18 -0.42 -3.53 1.40
N LEU A 19 -0.37 -2.84 0.26
CA LEU A 19 -0.81 -3.32 -1.05
C LEU A 19 0.34 -3.22 -2.05
N GLY A 20 0.43 -4.21 -2.93
CA GLY A 20 1.47 -4.30 -3.94
C GLY A 20 1.36 -5.60 -4.71
N SER A 21 2.28 -5.79 -5.65
CA SER A 21 2.41 -7.05 -6.38
C SER A 21 2.84 -8.19 -5.44
N TYR A 22 2.13 -9.31 -5.46
CA TYR A 22 2.40 -10.45 -4.56
C TYR A 22 3.23 -11.56 -5.20
N ILE A 23 3.92 -11.28 -6.31
CA ILE A 23 4.91 -12.21 -6.86
C ILE A 23 6.03 -12.45 -5.82
N PRO A 24 6.70 -13.63 -5.83
CA PRO A 24 7.59 -14.02 -4.72
C PRO A 24 8.67 -13.00 -4.34
N GLU A 25 9.25 -12.30 -5.33
CA GLU A 25 10.28 -11.27 -5.09
C GLU A 25 9.70 -10.04 -4.38
N ASN A 26 8.62 -9.47 -4.91
CA ASN A 26 7.95 -8.30 -4.36
C ASN A 26 7.33 -8.59 -2.98
N LEU A 27 6.82 -9.81 -2.77
CA LEU A 27 6.31 -10.24 -1.48
C LEU A 27 7.37 -10.18 -0.38
N ARG A 28 8.63 -10.52 -0.68
CA ARG A 28 9.73 -10.39 0.31
C ARG A 28 9.95 -8.94 0.73
N VAL A 29 9.85 -8.00 -0.21
CA VAL A 29 9.95 -6.57 0.09
C VAL A 29 8.78 -6.13 0.96
N LEU A 30 7.56 -6.50 0.60
CA LEU A 30 6.35 -6.19 1.37
C LEU A 30 6.39 -6.73 2.80
N GLU A 31 6.79 -8.00 2.99
CA GLU A 31 6.94 -8.60 4.34
C GLU A 31 8.02 -7.88 5.15
N LYS A 32 9.09 -7.41 4.51
CA LYS A 32 10.10 -6.60 5.20
C LYS A 32 9.55 -5.26 5.65
N ILE A 33 8.79 -4.55 4.80
CA ILE A 33 8.11 -3.29 5.20
C ILE A 33 7.18 -3.54 6.39
N LYS A 34 6.40 -4.61 6.33
CA LYS A 34 5.48 -5.02 7.40
C LYS A 34 6.21 -5.24 8.72
N ASN A 35 7.30 -6.00 8.70
CA ASN A 35 8.09 -6.29 9.91
C ASN A 35 8.77 -5.03 10.46
N ASP A 36 9.28 -4.15 9.59
CA ASP A 36 9.87 -2.88 9.99
C ASP A 36 8.82 -1.98 10.67
N LEU A 37 7.60 -1.88 10.13
CA LEU A 37 6.50 -1.13 10.74
C LEU A 37 6.09 -1.73 12.10
N LYS A 38 5.98 -3.05 12.19
CA LYS A 38 5.68 -3.73 13.47
C LYS A 38 6.76 -3.48 14.53
N SER A 39 8.03 -3.51 14.15
CA SER A 39 9.15 -3.21 15.06
C SER A 39 9.10 -1.78 15.63
N LYS A 40 8.38 -0.87 14.96
CA LYS A 40 8.16 0.52 15.38
C LYS A 40 6.88 0.73 16.18
N GLY A 41 6.14 -0.35 16.48
CA GLY A 41 4.92 -0.30 17.29
C GLY A 41 3.61 -0.41 16.52
N PHE A 42 3.64 -0.44 15.18
CA PHE A 42 2.44 -0.63 14.34
C PHE A 42 2.08 -2.12 14.25
N GLU A 43 1.70 -2.72 15.37
CA GLU A 43 1.40 -4.16 15.50
C GLU A 43 0.31 -4.62 14.50
N ASN A 44 -0.67 -3.75 14.22
CA ASN A 44 -1.79 -3.96 13.30
C ASN A 44 -1.44 -3.60 11.84
N THR A 45 -0.31 -4.09 11.35
CA THR A 45 0.11 -3.97 9.94
C THR A 45 -0.16 -5.28 9.18
N TYR A 46 -0.88 -5.20 8.06
CA TYR A 46 -1.36 -6.34 7.28
C TYR A 46 -1.00 -6.22 5.81
N LEU A 47 -0.66 -7.33 5.15
CA LEU A 47 -0.66 -7.39 3.69
C LEU A 47 -2.09 -7.64 3.19
N GLY A 48 -2.49 -7.04 2.06
CA GLY A 48 -3.78 -7.38 1.44
C GLY A 48 -3.93 -8.87 1.14
N LYS A 49 -2.81 -9.56 0.83
CA LYS A 49 -2.78 -11.03 0.69
C LYS A 49 -3.06 -11.79 1.99
N ASP A 50 -2.69 -11.25 3.14
CA ASP A 50 -2.97 -11.90 4.44
C ASP A 50 -4.47 -11.94 4.72
N LEU A 51 -5.18 -10.87 4.32
CA LEU A 51 -6.62 -10.79 4.43
C LEU A 51 -7.33 -11.80 3.52
N ARG A 52 -6.74 -12.12 2.36
CA ARG A 52 -7.28 -13.12 1.42
C ARG A 52 -7.36 -14.53 2.00
N LYS A 53 -6.43 -14.93 2.89
CA LYS A 53 -6.49 -16.26 3.54
C LYS A 53 -7.73 -16.43 4.42
N ASN A 54 -8.29 -15.34 4.95
CA ASN A 54 -9.53 -15.37 5.72
C ASN A 54 -10.78 -15.27 4.82
N TRP A 55 -10.60 -15.07 3.50
CA TRP A 55 -11.67 -14.87 2.52
C TRP A 55 -11.87 -16.06 1.58
N ASP A 56 -11.11 -17.14 1.79
CA ASP A 56 -10.85 -18.28 0.90
C ASP A 56 -12.09 -19.09 0.46
N ASN A 57 -13.29 -18.73 0.93
CA ASN A 57 -14.55 -19.34 0.49
C ASN A 57 -15.14 -18.71 -0.79
N SER A 58 -14.66 -17.54 -1.25
CA SER A 58 -15.16 -16.93 -2.49
C SER A 58 -14.24 -17.25 -3.68
N LYS A 59 -14.68 -18.13 -4.59
CA LYS A 59 -14.01 -18.40 -5.88
C LYS A 59 -14.08 -17.23 -6.88
N ASN A 60 -14.81 -16.17 -6.54
CA ASN A 60 -15.05 -15.04 -7.42
C ASN A 60 -14.05 -13.89 -7.17
N ILE A 61 -13.33 -13.50 -8.23
CA ILE A 61 -12.37 -12.40 -8.21
C ILE A 61 -13.04 -11.06 -7.85
N SER A 62 -14.30 -10.85 -8.25
CA SER A 62 -15.03 -9.61 -7.91
C SER A 62 -15.18 -9.45 -6.40
N ASP A 63 -15.45 -10.55 -5.68
CA ASP A 63 -15.65 -10.52 -4.23
C ASP A 63 -14.36 -10.19 -3.49
N ILE A 64 -13.20 -10.60 -4.05
CA ILE A 64 -11.90 -10.26 -3.50
C ILE A 64 -11.66 -8.76 -3.61
N TYR A 65 -11.97 -8.14 -4.76
CA TYR A 65 -11.82 -6.69 -4.92
C TYR A 65 -12.75 -5.90 -4.01
N VAL A 66 -14.02 -6.31 -3.86
CA VAL A 66 -14.96 -5.67 -2.93
C VAL A 66 -14.45 -5.73 -1.49
N LYS A 67 -13.86 -6.87 -1.08
CA LYS A 67 -13.29 -7.03 0.26
C LYS A 67 -12.03 -6.19 0.45
N ILE A 68 -11.16 -6.09 -0.56
CA ILE A 68 -9.99 -5.19 -0.52
C ILE A 68 -10.44 -3.73 -0.44
N GLU A 69 -11.42 -3.32 -1.24
CA GLU A 69 -11.97 -1.95 -1.20
C GLU A 69 -12.53 -1.62 0.19
N LYS A 70 -13.29 -2.56 0.77
CA LYS A 70 -13.79 -2.43 2.15
C LYS A 70 -12.65 -2.31 3.16
N ALA A 71 -11.60 -3.13 3.03
CA ALA A 71 -10.42 -3.04 3.89
C ALA A 71 -9.72 -1.67 3.75
N ILE A 72 -9.55 -1.17 2.53
CA ILE A 72 -8.97 0.15 2.27
C ILE A 72 -9.77 1.26 2.99
N GLN A 73 -11.10 1.13 3.03
CA GLN A 73 -11.98 2.08 3.72
C GLN A 73 -11.91 1.96 5.25
N GLU A 74 -11.78 0.75 5.79
CA GLU A 74 -11.76 0.51 7.24
C GLU A 74 -10.40 0.82 7.90
N PHE A 75 -9.31 0.77 7.14
CA PHE A 75 -7.97 0.96 7.68
C PHE A 75 -7.61 2.43 7.83
N ASP A 76 -6.74 2.70 8.82
CA ASP A 76 -6.30 4.06 9.12
C ASP A 76 -5.34 4.57 8.05
N PHE A 77 -4.36 3.74 7.67
CA PHE A 77 -3.40 4.05 6.61
C PHE A 77 -3.37 2.96 5.54
N ASN A 78 -3.22 3.42 4.30
CA ASN A 78 -3.08 2.56 3.14
C ASN A 78 -1.75 2.86 2.45
N ILE A 79 -0.90 1.86 2.29
CA ILE A 79 0.39 2.00 1.62
C ILE A 79 0.38 1.12 0.38
N PHE A 80 0.46 1.75 -0.78
CA PHE A 80 0.59 1.09 -2.07
C PHE A 80 2.05 1.10 -2.48
N VAL A 81 2.60 -0.04 -2.90
CA VAL A 81 3.95 -0.16 -3.43
C VAL A 81 3.87 -0.73 -4.84
N LEU A 82 4.21 0.09 -5.83
CA LEU A 82 4.43 -0.37 -7.20
C LEU A 82 5.87 -0.81 -7.34
N PHE A 83 6.10 -1.92 -8.03
CA PHE A 83 7.41 -2.55 -8.17
C PHE A 83 7.98 -2.41 -9.58
N HIS A 84 9.30 -2.32 -9.66
CA HIS A 84 10.06 -2.44 -10.90
C HIS A 84 10.91 -3.71 -10.83
N ASN A 85 10.55 -4.75 -11.57
CA ASN A 85 11.44 -5.91 -11.68
C ASN A 85 12.52 -5.65 -12.74
N ILE A 86 13.72 -5.28 -12.31
CA ILE A 86 14.88 -4.91 -13.15
C ILE A 86 15.19 -5.98 -14.23
N SER A 87 14.71 -7.22 -14.05
CA SER A 87 14.91 -8.36 -14.94
C SER A 87 13.80 -8.59 -15.97
N SER A 88 12.75 -7.77 -15.98
CA SER A 88 11.54 -7.99 -16.78
C SER A 88 11.46 -7.05 -17.99
N PRO A 89 10.95 -7.49 -19.16
CA PRO A 89 10.67 -6.60 -20.28
C PRO A 89 9.64 -5.52 -19.92
N ALA A 90 9.70 -4.34 -20.58
CA ALA A 90 8.80 -3.18 -20.39
C ALA A 90 7.30 -3.54 -20.24
N THR A 91 6.84 -4.57 -20.96
CA THR A 91 5.47 -5.08 -20.97
C THR A 91 5.07 -5.85 -19.71
N ARG A 92 6.01 -6.54 -19.06
CA ARG A 92 5.74 -7.36 -17.87
C ARG A 92 5.61 -6.51 -16.60
N PHE A 93 6.28 -5.36 -16.53
CA PHE A 93 6.13 -4.39 -15.42
C PHE A 93 4.70 -3.89 -15.25
N LYS A 94 3.99 -3.67 -16.36
CA LYS A 94 2.60 -3.19 -16.33
C LYS A 94 1.72 -4.26 -15.67
N GLN A 95 1.80 -5.49 -16.18
CA GLN A 95 1.00 -6.62 -15.69
C GLN A 95 1.24 -6.95 -14.21
N GLU A 96 2.47 -6.83 -13.72
CA GLU A 96 2.80 -7.13 -12.31
C GLU A 96 2.14 -6.16 -11.31
N ASN A 97 1.82 -4.94 -11.75
CA ASN A 97 1.26 -3.89 -10.91
C ASN A 97 -0.23 -3.63 -11.18
N ASP A 98 -0.83 -4.25 -12.19
CA ASP A 98 -2.19 -3.96 -12.64
C ASP A 98 -3.21 -4.08 -11.50
N SER A 99 -3.14 -5.14 -10.69
CA SER A 99 -4.05 -5.30 -9.54
C SER A 99 -3.93 -4.15 -8.54
N THR A 100 -2.69 -3.74 -8.22
CA THR A 100 -2.43 -2.65 -7.28
C THR A 100 -2.87 -1.30 -7.82
N ILE A 101 -2.74 -1.09 -9.15
CA ILE A 101 -3.24 0.11 -9.82
C ILE A 101 -4.77 0.13 -9.78
N VAL A 102 -5.44 -1.00 -10.05
CA VAL A 102 -6.91 -1.11 -9.95
C VAL A 102 -7.39 -0.83 -8.53
N GLU A 103 -6.76 -1.41 -7.52
CA GLU A 103 -7.05 -1.18 -6.10
C GLU A 103 -6.88 0.31 -5.74
N LEU A 104 -5.82 0.96 -6.23
CA LEU A 104 -5.58 2.40 -6.02
C LEU A 104 -6.63 3.27 -6.73
N MET A 105 -7.02 2.93 -7.96
CA MET A 105 -8.04 3.68 -8.69
C MET A 105 -9.42 3.54 -8.05
N SER A 106 -9.78 2.35 -7.57
CA SER A 106 -11.01 2.11 -6.80
C SER A 106 -11.09 3.05 -5.61
N LEU A 107 -10.01 3.18 -4.84
CA LEU A 107 -9.93 4.14 -3.73
C LEU A 107 -10.10 5.59 -4.21
N ILE A 108 -9.42 6.00 -5.27
CA ILE A 108 -9.45 7.38 -5.77
C ILE A 108 -10.82 7.78 -6.31
N CYS A 109 -11.54 6.82 -6.89
CA CYS A 109 -12.86 7.02 -7.46
C CYS A 109 -13.99 6.82 -6.43
N SER A 110 -13.69 6.38 -5.20
CA SER A 110 -14.71 6.20 -4.18
C SER A 110 -15.25 7.54 -3.70
N GLY A 111 -16.56 7.61 -3.40
CA GLY A 111 -17.20 8.81 -2.85
C GLY A 111 -16.67 9.22 -1.46
N THR A 112 -15.85 8.37 -0.82
CA THR A 112 -15.26 8.56 0.51
C THR A 112 -13.81 9.08 0.48
N TYR A 113 -13.32 9.41 -0.72
CA TYR A 113 -11.92 9.73 -0.98
C TYR A 113 -11.36 10.94 -0.20
N SER A 114 -12.19 11.96 0.04
CA SER A 114 -11.75 13.25 0.63
C SER A 114 -11.09 13.08 2.00
N GLU A 115 -11.55 12.15 2.84
CA GLU A 115 -11.00 11.88 4.16
C GLU A 115 -9.77 10.97 4.12
N LYS A 116 -9.72 10.06 3.15
CA LYS A 116 -8.67 9.03 3.04
C LYS A 116 -7.41 9.50 2.31
N ARG A 117 -7.51 10.55 1.48
CA ARG A 117 -6.39 11.17 0.74
C ARG A 117 -5.12 11.35 1.58
N LYS A 118 -5.24 11.90 2.79
CA LYS A 118 -4.07 12.21 3.65
C LYS A 118 -3.41 10.97 4.25
N ARG A 119 -4.11 9.83 4.27
CA ARG A 119 -3.66 8.60 4.91
C ARG A 119 -3.28 7.52 3.89
N THR A 120 -3.20 7.88 2.62
CA THR A 120 -2.74 7.02 1.54
C THR A 120 -1.34 7.44 1.09
N LEU A 121 -0.40 6.49 1.16
CA LEU A 121 0.96 6.63 0.66
C LEU A 121 1.11 5.72 -0.56
N VAL A 122 1.69 6.23 -1.64
CA VAL A 122 1.95 5.46 -2.85
C VAL A 122 3.43 5.56 -3.19
N PHE A 123 4.13 4.44 -3.15
CA PHE A 123 5.54 4.34 -3.55
C PHE A 123 5.62 3.87 -4.99
N ILE A 124 6.26 4.66 -5.84
CA ILE A 124 6.46 4.35 -7.26
C ILE A 124 7.96 4.34 -7.58
N PRO A 125 8.43 3.46 -8.49
CA PRO A 125 9.80 3.52 -8.97
C PRO A 125 10.07 4.86 -9.66
N GLN A 126 11.29 5.39 -9.53
CA GLN A 126 11.70 6.57 -10.29
C GLN A 126 11.56 6.30 -11.80
N GLY A 127 10.97 7.26 -12.51
CA GLY A 127 10.72 7.12 -13.96
C GLY A 127 9.63 6.11 -14.31
N TYR A 128 8.78 5.69 -13.36
CA TYR A 128 7.66 4.80 -13.65
C TYR A 128 6.62 5.46 -14.56
N ILE A 129 6.49 4.97 -15.79
CA ILE A 129 5.56 5.52 -16.79
C ILE A 129 4.24 4.74 -16.77
N SER A 130 3.18 5.37 -16.25
CA SER A 130 1.81 4.88 -16.38
C SER A 130 0.86 6.04 -16.71
N SER A 131 0.18 5.94 -17.86
CA SER A 131 -0.82 6.93 -18.27
C SER A 131 -1.98 7.03 -17.28
N MET A 132 -2.37 5.90 -16.67
CA MET A 132 -3.39 5.88 -15.63
C MET A 132 -2.95 6.61 -14.35
N LEU A 133 -1.70 6.45 -13.94
CA LEU A 133 -1.19 7.14 -12.74
C LEU A 133 -0.84 8.59 -12.99
N LYS A 134 -0.52 8.97 -14.23
CA LYS A 134 -0.14 10.35 -14.58
C LYS A 134 -1.19 11.35 -14.10
N GLY A 135 -2.48 11.11 -14.37
CA GLY A 135 -3.55 12.00 -13.89
C GLY A 135 -3.70 12.02 -12.36
N VAL A 136 -3.40 10.92 -11.69
CA VAL A 136 -3.42 10.84 -10.21
C VAL A 136 -2.26 11.60 -9.58
N ILE A 137 -1.07 11.48 -10.17
CA ILE A 137 0.13 12.21 -9.77
C ILE A 137 -0.08 13.72 -9.95
N GLU A 138 -0.53 14.15 -11.13
CA GLU A 138 -0.74 15.56 -11.45
C GLU A 138 -1.82 16.20 -10.61
N SER A 139 -2.90 15.47 -10.31
CA SER A 139 -3.99 15.97 -9.44
C SER A 139 -3.62 15.99 -7.95
N LYS A 140 -2.40 15.54 -7.58
CA LYS A 140 -1.89 15.42 -6.21
C LYS A 140 -2.85 14.70 -5.27
N ARG A 141 -3.68 13.82 -5.84
CA ARG A 141 -4.81 13.22 -5.15
C ARG A 141 -4.31 12.34 -3.99
N VAL A 142 -3.21 11.61 -4.13
CA VAL A 142 -2.58 10.82 -3.06
C VAL A 142 -1.15 11.30 -2.76
N ASN A 143 -0.58 10.91 -1.62
CA ASN A 143 0.83 11.20 -1.32
C ASN A 143 1.71 10.21 -2.07
N ILE A 144 2.44 10.70 -3.08
CA ILE A 144 3.27 9.88 -3.95
C ILE A 144 4.74 10.10 -3.65
N PHE A 145 5.48 9.00 -3.54
CA PHE A 145 6.91 9.00 -3.28
C PHE A 145 7.62 8.17 -4.33
N GLU A 146 8.52 8.80 -5.06
CA GLU A 146 9.44 8.10 -5.93
C GLU A 146 10.54 7.41 -5.11
N TYR A 147 10.98 6.25 -5.58
CA TYR A 147 12.10 5.51 -5.02
C TYR A 147 12.99 4.91 -6.12
N ASP A 148 14.30 4.91 -5.88
CA ASP A 148 15.29 4.31 -6.81
C ASP A 148 15.69 2.90 -6.39
N ASN A 149 15.53 2.60 -5.10
CA ASN A 149 15.77 1.29 -4.52
C ASN A 149 14.80 1.05 -3.36
N TYR A 150 14.54 -0.23 -3.06
CA TYR A 150 13.59 -0.60 -2.01
C TYR A 150 13.99 -0.12 -0.62
N GLN A 151 15.27 0.20 -0.37
CA GLN A 151 15.69 0.72 0.93
C GLN A 151 15.09 2.08 1.24
N GLN A 152 14.84 2.91 0.22
CA GLN A 152 14.21 4.22 0.39
C GLN A 152 12.76 4.09 0.87
N ILE A 153 12.05 3.02 0.51
CA ILE A 153 10.69 2.75 0.98
C ILE A 153 10.68 2.56 2.49
N TYR A 154 11.59 1.73 3.03
CA TYR A 154 11.70 1.47 4.48
C TYR A 154 11.99 2.74 5.30
N LYS A 155 12.75 3.69 4.72
CA LYS A 155 13.09 4.95 5.39
C LYS A 155 11.92 5.94 5.41
N LYS A 156 11.07 5.94 4.37
CA LYS A 156 9.99 6.93 4.20
C LYS A 156 8.67 6.52 4.87
N CYS A 157 8.30 5.24 4.86
CA CYS A 157 7.06 4.75 5.50
C CYS A 157 6.87 5.17 6.98
N PRO A 158 7.91 5.23 7.83
CA PRO A 158 7.76 5.55 9.25
C PRO A 158 7.68 7.04 9.60
N MET A 159 7.87 7.94 8.62
CA MET A 159 7.89 9.39 8.86
C MET A 159 6.50 10.05 8.76
N TYR A 160 5.45 9.24 8.56
CA TYR A 160 4.05 9.64 8.40
C TYR A 160 3.15 8.76 9.29
#